data_AF-A0A5K0WRK3-F1
#
_entry.id   AF-A0A5K0WRK3-F1
#
_cell.length_a   1.000
_cell.length_b   1.000
_cell.length_c   1.000
_cell.angle_alpha   90.00
_cell.angle_beta   90.00
_cell.angle_gamma   90.00
#
_symmetry.space_group_name_H-M   'P 1'
#
loop_
_entity.id
_entity.type
_entity.pdbx_description
1 polymer ?
#
loop_
_entity_poly.entity_id
_entity_poly.type
_entity_poly.pdbx_seq_one_letter_code
_entity_poly.pdbx_strand_id
1 'polypeptide(L)'
;DGKSHPITHIGNAHIPLSSLSLSLSNVVLAPNIKKNIISISKLLDDTSSSVEFTPSVYVKDLQTKKMFARGERQGNMYVLKECLPKD
;
A
#
# COMPACT_ATOMS: atom_id res chain seq x y z
N ASP A 1 -7.62 -16.39 9.90
CA ASP A 1 -8.99 -16.41 9.33
C ASP A 1 -9.53 -15.01 9.13
N GLY A 2 -9.91 -14.65 7.90
CA GLY A 2 -10.45 -13.32 7.56
C GLY A 2 -11.98 -13.32 7.46
N LYS A 3 -12.66 -12.46 8.22
CA LYS A 3 -14.11 -12.22 8.10
C LYS A 3 -14.38 -11.13 7.04
N SER A 4 -15.55 -11.09 6.40
CA SER A 4 -15.92 -10.06 5.39
C SER A 4 -16.87 -9.00 5.95
N HIS A 5 -16.76 -7.74 5.49
CA HIS A 5 -17.70 -6.63 5.74
C HIS A 5 -17.73 -5.62 4.58
N PRO A 6 -18.86 -4.93 4.36
CA PRO A 6 -19.04 -4.00 3.25
C PRO A 6 -18.34 -2.66 3.47
N ILE A 7 -17.87 -2.06 2.37
CA ILE A 7 -17.37 -0.68 2.33
C ILE A 7 -18.56 0.25 2.55
N THR A 8 -18.47 1.16 3.53
CA THR A 8 -19.59 2.01 3.93
C THR A 8 -19.69 3.31 3.13
N HIS A 9 -18.56 3.93 2.73
CA HIS A 9 -18.56 5.19 1.97
C HIS A 9 -17.31 5.32 1.09
N ILE A 10 -17.49 5.83 -0.13
CA ILE A 10 -16.42 6.26 -1.06
C ILE A 10 -16.56 7.78 -1.21
N GLY A 11 -15.52 8.53 -0.87
CA GLY A 11 -15.53 9.99 -0.91
C GLY A 11 -14.33 10.57 -1.66
N ASN A 12 -14.36 11.88 -1.89
CA ASN A 12 -13.18 12.62 -2.36
C ASN A 12 -12.44 13.16 -1.14
N ALA A 13 -11.11 13.04 -1.12
CA ALA A 13 -10.27 13.66 -0.11
C ALA A 13 -9.46 14.80 -0.73
N HIS A 14 -9.45 15.93 -0.05
CA HIS A 14 -8.63 17.07 -0.41
C HIS A 14 -7.64 17.30 0.72
N ILE A 15 -6.37 17.01 0.46
CA ILE A 15 -5.30 17.15 1.44
C ILE A 15 -4.54 18.43 1.11
N PRO A 16 -4.66 19.50 1.91
CA PRO A 16 -3.90 20.72 1.70
C PRO A 16 -2.43 20.48 2.05
N LEU A 17 -1.52 20.81 1.13
CA LEU A 17 -0.08 20.93 1.39
C LEU A 17 0.31 22.41 1.32
N SER A 18 1.49 22.74 1.84
CA SER A 18 1.98 24.10 2.00
C SER A 18 2.00 24.95 0.72
N SER A 19 2.13 24.32 -0.45
CA SER A 19 2.20 24.99 -1.76
C SER A 19 1.25 24.43 -2.82
N LEU A 20 0.49 23.38 -2.52
CA LEU A 20 -0.42 22.71 -3.47
C LEU A 20 -1.49 21.93 -2.70
N SER A 21 -2.59 21.56 -3.35
CA SER A 21 -3.51 20.56 -2.83
C SER A 21 -3.41 19.21 -3.54
N LEU A 22 -3.37 18.14 -2.75
CA LEU A 22 -3.49 16.79 -3.26
C LEU A 22 -4.98 16.41 -3.27
N SER A 23 -5.56 16.32 -4.47
CA SER A 23 -6.93 15.88 -4.67
C SER A 23 -6.96 14.38 -4.99
N LEU A 24 -7.58 13.60 -4.12
CA LEU A 24 -7.78 12.17 -4.29
C LEU A 24 -9.26 11.88 -4.48
N SER A 25 -9.62 11.22 -5.57
CA SER A 25 -10.96 10.70 -5.78
C SER A 25 -11.04 9.25 -5.34
N ASN A 26 -12.24 8.81 -4.97
CA ASN A 26 -12.51 7.43 -4.54
C ASN A 26 -11.70 6.97 -3.32
N VAL A 27 -11.44 7.88 -2.37
CA VAL A 27 -10.83 7.53 -1.09
C VAL A 27 -11.82 6.72 -0.28
N VAL A 28 -11.41 5.49 0.04
CA VAL A 28 -12.24 4.56 0.79
C VAL A 28 -12.05 4.85 2.27
N LEU A 29 -13.08 5.41 2.91
CA LEU A 29 -13.16 5.43 4.37
C LEU A 29 -13.66 4.06 4.79
N ALA A 30 -12.74 3.23 5.26
CA ALA A 30 -13.05 1.88 5.65
C ALA A 30 -12.79 1.69 7.14
N PRO A 31 -13.77 2.06 7.99
CA PRO A 31 -13.64 1.96 9.44
C PRO A 31 -13.47 0.52 9.94
N ASN A 32 -13.74 -0.49 9.09
CA ASN A 32 -13.64 -1.92 9.42
C ASN A 32 -12.98 -2.72 8.28
N ILE A 33 -11.78 -2.35 7.82
CA ILE A 33 -11.06 -3.19 6.87
C ILE A 33 -10.69 -4.54 7.51
N LYS A 34 -11.12 -5.62 6.85
CA LYS A 34 -10.79 -7.00 7.21
C LYS A 34 -9.89 -7.73 6.20
N LYS A 35 -9.30 -7.00 5.24
CA LYS A 35 -8.15 -7.51 4.48
C LYS A 35 -6.89 -7.29 5.32
N ASN A 36 -5.88 -8.16 5.16
CA ASN A 36 -4.57 -7.93 5.76
C ASN A 36 -3.95 -6.67 5.13
N ILE A 37 -4.22 -5.51 5.74
CA ILE A 37 -3.55 -4.27 5.41
C ILE A 37 -2.22 -4.26 6.10
N ILE A 38 -1.21 -3.90 5.32
CA ILE A 38 0.11 -3.61 5.84
C ILE A 38 0.19 -2.10 5.97
N SER A 39 0.41 -1.63 7.20
CA SER A 39 0.82 -0.24 7.40
C SER A 39 2.21 -0.05 6.80
N ILE A 40 2.36 0.89 5.87
CA ILE A 40 3.65 1.14 5.22
C ILE A 40 4.69 1.59 6.24
N SER A 41 4.34 2.42 7.23
CA SER A 41 5.27 2.80 8.29
C SER A 41 5.79 1.58 9.04
N LYS A 42 4.89 0.68 9.45
CA LYS A 42 5.25 -0.55 10.16
C LYS A 42 6.09 -1.50 9.30
N LEU A 43 5.80 -1.61 8.00
CA LEU A 43 6.63 -2.39 7.07
C LEU A 43 8.05 -1.85 7.02
N LEU A 44 8.21 -0.54 6.89
CA LEU A 44 9.52 0.10 6.82
C LEU A 44 10.31 -0.07 8.12
N ASP A 45 9.64 0.11 9.27
CA ASP A 45 10.23 -0.07 10.60
C ASP A 45 10.69 -1.52 10.85
N ASP A 46 9.85 -2.50 10.50
CA ASP A 46 10.11 -3.91 10.80
C ASP A 46 11.15 -4.54 9.84
N THR A 47 11.38 -3.97 8.64
CA THR A 47 12.19 -4.61 7.58
C THR A 47 13.40 -3.80 7.10
N SER A 48 13.61 -2.58 7.58
CA SER A 48 14.67 -1.67 7.07
C SER A 48 14.66 -1.58 5.54
N SER A 49 13.47 -1.38 4.98
CA SER A 49 13.24 -1.39 3.54
C SER A 49 12.90 0.00 2.99
N SER A 50 12.78 0.07 1.67
CA SER A 50 12.21 1.19 0.94
C SER A 50 11.06 0.68 0.08
N VAL A 51 10.03 1.50 -0.06
CA VAL A 51 8.86 1.19 -0.88
C VAL A 51 8.75 2.20 -2.03
N GLU A 52 8.58 1.71 -3.25
CA GLU A 52 8.39 2.51 -4.45
C GLU A 52 6.99 2.25 -5.02
N PHE A 53 6.21 3.32 -5.20
CA PHE A 53 4.86 3.27 -5.76
C PHE A 53 4.86 3.72 -7.22
N THR A 54 4.42 2.82 -8.10
CA THR A 54 4.18 3.02 -9.54
C THR A 54 2.81 2.39 -9.87
N PRO A 55 2.45 2.10 -11.13
CA PRO A 55 1.34 1.17 -11.40
C PRO A 55 1.49 -0.20 -10.70
N SER A 56 2.69 -0.55 -10.24
CA SER A 56 3.00 -1.63 -9.29
C SER A 56 3.64 -1.06 -8.02
N VAL A 57 3.69 -1.84 -6.93
CA VAL A 57 4.47 -1.50 -5.73
C VAL A 57 5.69 -2.40 -5.62
N TYR A 58 6.83 -1.85 -5.22
CA TYR A 58 8.07 -2.61 -5.04
C TYR A 58 8.61 -2.37 -3.64
N VAL A 59 8.98 -3.45 -2.95
CA VAL A 59 9.64 -3.39 -1.64
C VAL A 59 11.07 -3.88 -1.81
N LYS A 60 12.02 -3.01 -1.48
CA LYS A 60 13.46 -3.26 -1.65
C LYS A 60 14.15 -3.09 -0.31
N ASP A 61 15.09 -3.96 -0.02
CA ASP A 61 16.00 -3.80 1.10
C ASP A 61 16.78 -2.48 0.96
N LEU A 62 16.90 -1.70 2.04
CA LEU A 62 17.44 -0.34 1.97
C LEU A 62 18.94 -0.32 1.66
N GLN A 63 19.70 -1.32 2.12
CA GLN A 63 21.15 -1.37 1.95
C GLN A 63 21.54 -1.97 0.59
N THR A 64 21.05 -3.18 0.30
CA THR A 64 21.39 -3.96 -0.89
C THR A 64 20.62 -3.50 -2.14
N LYS A 65 19.53 -2.73 -1.95
CA LYS A 65 18.57 -2.37 -3.01
C LYS A 65 17.88 -3.56 -3.67
N LYS A 66 18.05 -4.77 -3.14
CA LYS A 66 17.44 -5.98 -3.67
C LYS A 66 15.95 -5.98 -3.39
N MET A 67 15.15 -6.19 -4.43
CA MET A 67 13.71 -6.37 -4.30
C MET A 67 13.40 -7.74 -3.71
N PHE A 68 12.54 -7.77 -2.70
CA PHE A 68 12.07 -9.02 -2.09
C PHE A 68 10.54 -9.17 -2.11
N ALA A 69 9.81 -8.09 -2.36
CA ALA A 69 8.37 -8.16 -2.63
C ALA A 69 7.96 -7.23 -3.76
N ARG A 70 6.96 -7.66 -4.53
CA ARG A 70 6.32 -6.87 -5.59
C ARG A 70 4.82 -7.01 -5.45
N GLY A 71 4.09 -5.90 -5.54
CA GLY A 71 2.64 -5.94 -5.59
C GLY A 71 2.09 -5.36 -6.88
N GLU A 72 0.95 -5.88 -7.29
CA GLU A 72 0.21 -5.41 -8.46
C GLU A 72 -1.09 -4.74 -8.00
N ARG A 73 -1.53 -3.74 -8.77
CA ARG A 73 -2.79 -3.07 -8.49
C ARG A 73 -3.96 -3.99 -8.85
N GLN A 74 -4.83 -4.26 -7.87
CA GLN A 74 -6.12 -4.92 -8.07
C GLN A 74 -7.22 -3.97 -7.60
N GLY A 75 -7.92 -3.36 -8.57
CA GLY A 75 -8.85 -2.26 -8.30
C GLY A 75 -8.13 -1.04 -7.71
N ASN A 76 -8.49 -0.67 -6.48
CA ASN A 76 -7.94 0.49 -5.77
C ASN A 76 -6.90 0.11 -4.69
N MET A 77 -6.43 -1.14 -4.66
CA MET A 77 -5.45 -1.62 -3.69
C MET A 77 -4.25 -2.28 -4.39
N TYR A 78 -3.09 -2.26 -3.73
CA TYR A 78 -1.95 -3.10 -4.10
C TYR A 78 -2.03 -4.44 -3.36
N VAL A 79 -1.84 -5.53 -4.09
CA VAL A 79 -1.73 -6.87 -3.50
C VAL A 79 -0.28 -7.32 -3.63
N LEU A 80 0.41 -7.42 -2.49
CA LEU A 80 1.78 -7.92 -2.44
C LEU A 80 1.82 -9.40 -2.81
N LYS A 81 2.81 -9.75 -3.64
CA LYS A 81 3.23 -11.10 -3.95
C LYS A 81 4.68 -11.24 -3.50
N GLU A 82 5.00 -12.39 -2.94
CA GLU A 82 6.38 -12.72 -2.59
C GLU A 82 7.20 -12.84 -3.88
N CYS A 83 8.33 -12.16 -3.95
CA CYS A 83 9.30 -12.39 -5.01
C CYS A 83 10.33 -13.38 -4.47
N LEU A 84 10.10 -14.67 -4.69
CA LEU A 84 11.12 -15.68 -4.41
C LEU A 84 12.41 -15.33 -5.16
N PRO A 85 13.58 -15.36 -4.52
CA PRO A 85 14.85 -15.32 -5.23
C PRO A 85 14.83 -16.44 -6.28
N LYS A 86 15.14 -16.09 -7.53
CA LYS A 86 15.51 -17.11 -8.50
C LYS A 86 16.92 -17.55 -8.13
N ASP A 87 17.07 -18.82 -7.77
CA ASP A 87 18.37 -19.49 -7.68
C ASP A 87 19.10 -19.41 -9.03
#